data_AF-A0A1I6PS88-F1
#
_entry.id   AF-A0A1I6PS88-F1
#
_cell.length_a   1.000
_cell.length_b   1.000
_cell.length_c   1.000
_cell.angle_alpha   90.00
_cell.angle_beta   90.00
_cell.angle_gamma   90.00
#
_symmetry.space_group_name_H-M   'P 1'
#
loop_
_entity.id
_entity.type
_entity.pdbx_description
1 polymer ?
#
loop_
_entity_poly.entity_id
_entity_poly.type
_entity_poly.pdbx_seq_one_letter_code
_entity_poly.pdbx_strand_id
1 'polypeptide(L)'
;MNVLQLIIAIPLFTFMGFGISFILNMILKTTWVPLVLYAGLLAYFFITKGMLLGGDYLMLTMGLLGILSGGWTIRYLRVNGYRMF
;
A
#
# COMPACT_ATOMS: atom_id res chain seq x y z
N MET A 1 -11.23 -3.50 18.21
CA MET A 1 -11.88 -2.86 17.04
C MET A 1 -13.36 -3.23 17.03
N ASN A 2 -14.24 -2.27 16.80
CA ASN A 2 -15.66 -2.55 16.57
C ASN A 2 -15.86 -3.05 15.11
N VAL A 3 -16.86 -3.89 14.88
CA VAL A 3 -17.22 -4.41 13.55
C VAL A 3 -17.42 -3.27 12.54
N LEU A 4 -18.08 -2.18 12.97
CA LEU A 4 -18.30 -1.00 12.13
C LEU A 4 -16.98 -0.36 11.66
N GLN A 5 -15.99 -0.29 12.55
CA GLN A 5 -14.66 0.23 12.23
C GLN A 5 -13.93 -0.66 11.23
N LEU A 6 -14.08 -1.99 11.35
CA LEU A 6 -13.48 -2.95 10.41
C LEU A 6 -14.02 -2.77 8.99
N ILE A 7 -15.35 -2.60 8.87
CA ILE A 7 -16.04 -2.41 7.58
C ILE A 7 -15.54 -1.15 6.86
N ILE A 8 -15.25 -0.08 7.61
CA ILE A 8 -14.74 1.18 7.03
C ILE A 8 -13.24 1.09 6.76
N ALA A 9 -12.48 0.47 7.67
CA ALA A 9 -11.02 0.42 7.58
C ALA A 9 -10.54 -0.40 6.38
N ILE A 10 -11.16 -1.53 6.07
CA ILE A 10 -10.76 -2.40 4.95
C ILE A 10 -10.70 -1.64 3.61
N PRO A 11 -11.79 -1.02 3.12
CA PRO A 11 -11.75 -0.26 1.88
C PRO A 11 -10.83 0.95 2.01
N LEU A 12 -10.86 1.66 3.14
CA LEU A 12 -10.04 2.86 3.34
C LEU A 12 -8.54 2.56 3.19
N PHE A 13 -8.00 1.58 3.92
CA PHE A 13 -6.58 1.23 3.84
C PHE A 13 -6.18 0.70 2.47
N THR A 14 -7.08 -0.05 1.82
CA THR A 14 -6.85 -0.57 0.47
C THR A 14 -6.74 0.57 -0.54
N PHE A 15 -7.72 1.48 -0.58
CA PHE A 15 -7.72 2.61 -1.52
C PHE A 15 -6.62 3.62 -1.22
N MET A 16 -6.29 3.85 0.05
CA MET A 16 -5.17 4.71 0.43
C MET A 16 -3.84 4.11 -0.03
N GLY A 17 -3.59 2.82 0.20
CA GLY A 17 -2.38 2.16 -0.28
C GLY A 17 -2.24 2.21 -1.81
N PHE A 18 -3.36 1.98 -2.50
CA PHE A 18 -3.44 2.13 -3.96
C PHE A 18 -3.11 3.56 -4.41
N GLY A 19 -3.80 4.57 -3.86
CA GLY A 19 -3.60 5.97 -4.23
C GLY A 19 -2.18 6.47 -3.96
N ILE A 20 -1.61 6.13 -2.80
CA ILE A 20 -0.23 6.48 -2.44
C ILE A 20 0.77 5.89 -3.45
N SER A 21 0.51 4.68 -3.94
CA SER A 21 1.37 4.04 -4.95
C SER A 21 1.39 4.81 -6.26
N PHE A 22 0.24 5.33 -6.70
CA PHE A 22 0.16 6.18 -7.88
C PHE A 22 0.91 7.50 -7.68
N ILE A 23 0.67 8.19 -6.57
CA ILE A 23 1.30 9.49 -6.28
C ILE A 23 2.82 9.35 -6.22
N LEU A 24 3.33 8.39 -5.46
CA LEU A 24 4.77 8.17 -5.32
C LEU A 24 5.42 7.81 -6.64
N ASN A 25 4.75 6.99 -7.45
CA ASN A 25 5.26 6.61 -8.75
C ASN A 25 5.25 7.77 -9.76
N MET A 26 4.28 8.68 -9.67
CA MET A 26 4.25 9.89 -10.51
C MET A 26 5.39 10.85 -10.17
N ILE A 27 5.77 10.97 -8.89
CA ILE A 27 6.87 11.84 -8.45
C ILE A 27 8.24 11.21 -8.75
N LEU A 28 8.44 9.95 -8.35
CA LEU A 28 9.75 9.28 -8.39
C LEU A 28 10.00 8.54 -9.71
N LYS A 29 9.01 8.45 -10.59
CA LYS A 29 9.06 7.77 -11.92
C LYS A 29 9.48 6.30 -11.88
N THR A 30 9.40 5.66 -10.72
CA THR A 30 9.82 4.27 -10.47
C THR A 30 8.66 3.42 -9.95
N THR A 31 8.42 2.26 -10.57
CA THR A 31 7.25 1.39 -10.35
C THR A 31 7.22 0.76 -8.97
N TRP A 32 8.39 0.34 -8.49
CA TRP A 32 8.52 -0.55 -7.33
C TRP A 32 8.87 0.20 -6.04
N VAL A 33 9.19 1.48 -6.11
CA VAL A 33 9.56 2.28 -4.92
C VAL A 33 8.45 2.34 -3.87
N PRO A 34 7.16 2.52 -4.21
CA PRO A 34 6.10 2.50 -3.19
C PRO A 34 6.05 1.19 -2.40
N LEU A 35 6.28 0.06 -3.07
CA LEU A 35 6.31 -1.26 -2.45
C LEU A 35 7.52 -1.42 -1.53
N VAL A 36 8.71 -1.02 -1.99
CA VAL A 36 9.94 -1.11 -1.20
C VAL A 36 9.86 -0.23 0.05
N LEU A 37 9.36 1.00 -0.07
CA LEU A 37 9.17 1.91 1.06
C LEU A 37 8.20 1.32 2.09
N TYR A 38 7.09 0.77 1.63
CA TYR A 38 6.11 0.15 2.52
C TYR A 38 6.67 -1.11 3.21
N ALA A 39 7.38 -1.97 2.48
CA ALA A 39 8.02 -3.14 3.06
C ALA A 39 9.09 -2.76 4.10
N GLY A 40 9.86 -1.70 3.86
CA GLY A 40 10.82 -1.16 4.82
C GLY A 40 10.14 -0.65 6.11
N LEU A 41 9.01 0.04 5.98
CA LEU A 41 8.21 0.48 7.12
C LEU A 41 7.65 -0.71 7.91
N LEU A 42 7.14 -1.74 7.22
CA LEU A 42 6.68 -2.97 7.88
C LEU A 42 7.81 -3.61 8.70
N ALA A 43 8.98 -3.81 8.10
CA ALA A 43 10.13 -4.40 8.79
C ALA A 43 10.52 -3.59 10.04
N TYR A 44 10.56 -2.26 9.92
CA TYR A 44 10.81 -1.37 11.06
C TYR A 44 9.76 -1.53 12.18
N PHE A 45 8.48 -1.60 11.83
CA PHE A 45 7.40 -1.84 12.80
C PHE A 45 7.52 -3.20 13.48
N PHE A 46 7.83 -4.26 12.73
CA PHE A 46 7.99 -5.60 13.30
C PHE A 46 9.14 -5.67 14.31
N ILE A 47 10.28 -5.03 14.01
CA ILE A 47 11.44 -4.99 14.90
C ILE A 47 11.13 -4.17 16.16
N THR A 48 10.39 -3.07 16.03
CA THR A 48 10.19 -2.12 17.14
C THR A 48 9.01 -2.47 18.04
N LYS A 49 7.93 -3.03 17.49
CA LYS A 49 6.64 -3.15 18.20
C LYS A 49 6.27 -4.55 18.67
N GLY A 50 6.95 -5.62 18.21
CA GLY A 50 6.89 -6.98 18.79
C GLY A 50 5.54 -7.72 18.74
N MET A 51 4.48 -7.18 19.35
CA MET A 51 3.11 -7.71 19.34
C MET A 51 2.14 -6.62 18.89
N LEU A 52 1.60 -6.77 17.68
CA LEU A 52 0.51 -5.95 17.16
C LEU A 52 -0.83 -6.59 17.52
N LEU A 53 -1.88 -5.79 17.71
CA LEU A 53 -3.23 -6.36 17.88
C LEU A 53 -3.65 -7.02 16.56
N GLY A 54 -4.48 -8.07 16.60
CA GLY A 54 -4.95 -8.78 15.41
C GLY A 54 -5.55 -7.87 14.32
N GLY A 55 -6.17 -6.76 14.74
CA GLY A 55 -6.71 -5.74 13.83
C GLY A 55 -5.66 -4.96 13.05
N ASP A 56 -4.49 -4.73 13.64
CA ASP A 56 -3.40 -3.98 13.02
C ASP A 56 -2.80 -4.80 11.87
N TYR A 57 -2.63 -6.12 12.04
CA TYR A 57 -2.20 -7.01 10.97
C TYR A 57 -3.15 -6.96 9.76
N LEU A 58 -4.45 -6.86 10.01
CA LEU A 58 -5.45 -6.79 8.96
C LEU A 58 -5.32 -5.46 8.18
N MET A 59 -5.15 -4.33 8.87
CA MET A 59 -4.94 -3.04 8.19
C MET A 59 -3.65 -3.01 7.37
N LEU A 60 -2.56 -3.59 7.90
CA LEU A 60 -1.28 -3.67 7.21
C LEU A 60 -1.35 -4.55 5.96
N THR A 61 -2.08 -5.67 6.02
CA THR A 61 -2.26 -6.52 4.83
C THR A 61 -3.14 -5.85 3.77
N MET A 62 -4.19 -5.13 4.17
CA MET A 62 -5.02 -4.36 3.22
C MET A 62 -4.24 -3.23 2.56
N GLY A 63 -3.40 -2.52 3.32
CA GLY A 63 -2.48 -1.52 2.77
C GLY A 63 -1.49 -2.11 1.78
N LEU A 64 -0.89 -3.26 2.11
CA LEU A 64 0.01 -4.00 1.21
C LEU A 64 -0.68 -4.37 -0.11
N LEU A 65 -1.91 -4.90 -0.04
CA LEU A 65 -2.69 -5.27 -1.23
C LEU A 65 -3.02 -4.06 -2.10
N GLY A 66 -3.36 -2.92 -1.48
CA GLY A 66 -3.54 -1.65 -2.19
C GLY A 66 -2.27 -1.24 -2.94
N ILE A 67 -1.10 -1.37 -2.31
CA ILE A 67 0.17 -0.99 -2.91
C ILE A 67 0.60 -1.95 -4.03
N LEU A 68 0.41 -3.25 -3.85
CA LEU A 68 0.71 -4.27 -4.85
C LEU A 68 -0.17 -4.10 -6.09
N SER A 69 -1.48 -3.91 -5.90
CA SER A 69 -2.39 -3.65 -7.02
C SER A 69 -2.03 -2.36 -7.74
N GLY A 70 -1.73 -1.28 -7.00
CA GLY A 70 -1.25 -0.03 -7.58
C GLY A 70 0.04 -0.20 -8.40
N GLY A 71 1.03 -0.89 -7.84
CA GLY A 71 2.29 -1.22 -8.53
C GLY A 71 2.09 -2.02 -9.81
N TRP A 72 1.18 -3.01 -9.78
CA TRP A 72 0.79 -3.75 -10.97
C TRP A 72 0.14 -2.84 -12.01
N THR A 73 -0.88 -2.06 -11.61
CA THR A 73 -1.59 -1.16 -12.53
C THR A 73 -0.63 -0.16 -13.17
N ILE A 74 0.29 0.41 -12.40
CA ILE A 74 1.32 1.30 -12.93
C ILE A 74 2.19 0.58 -13.95
N ARG A 75 2.71 -0.62 -13.62
CA ARG A 75 3.54 -1.39 -14.57
C ARG A 75 2.80 -1.65 -15.86
N TYR A 76 1.53 -2.01 -15.77
CA TYR A 76 0.65 -2.21 -16.91
C TYR A 76 0.51 -0.92 -17.74
N LEU A 77 0.21 0.22 -17.12
CA LEU A 77 0.12 1.51 -17.81
C LEU A 77 1.43 1.88 -18.53
N ARG A 78 2.57 1.58 -17.90
CA ARG A 78 3.91 1.88 -18.43
C ARG A 78 4.24 1.09 -19.70
N VAL A 79 3.89 -0.20 -19.70
CA VAL A 79 4.08 -1.08 -20.87
C VAL A 79 3.16 -0.66 -22.02
N ASN A 80 1.98 -0.13 -21.71
CA ASN A 80 1.03 0.38 -22.70
C ASN A 80 1.34 1.80 -23.21
N GLY A 81 2.50 2.37 -22.86
CA GLY A 81 2.91 3.69 -23.35
C GLY A 81 2.12 4.86 -22.75
N TYR A 82 1.38 4.67 -21.65
CA TYR A 82 0.75 5.78 -20.95
C TYR A 82 1.82 6.72 -20.40
N ARG A 83 1.73 7.99 -20.80
CA ARG A 83 2.56 9.05 -20.25
C ARG A 83 2.08 9.36 -18.83
N MET A 84 2.83 8.88 -17.86
CA MET A 84 2.64 9.23 -16.45
C MET A 84 3.27 10.62 -16.21
N PHE A 85 2.59 11.68 -16.66
CA PHE A 85 3.03 13.09 -16.64
C PHE A 85 4.42 13.37 -17.27
#